data_AF-A0A350V2R9-F1
#
_entry.id   AF-A0A350V2R9-F1
#
_cell.length_a   1.000
_cell.length_b   1.000
_cell.length_c   1.000
_cell.angle_alpha   90.00
_cell.angle_beta   90.00
_cell.angle_gamma   90.00
#
_symmetry.space_group_name_H-M   'P 1'
#
loop_
_entity.id
_entity.type
_entity.pdbx_description
1 polymer ?
#
loop_
_entity_poly.entity_id
_entity_poly.type
_entity_poly.pdbx_seq_one_letter_code
_entity_poly.pdbx_strand_id
1 'polypeptide(L)'
;MNIKNIIIAAVMGSMLIGFNGCSLLKKRVEKKENVKYTLNGNGKSSIHIENINGKINISNSGDTTGMISIDAEVIADVKHDEQDRAIENVKIKIDTTTNEIKIETEINNTSSGMFRKSNNAEVNYTLKIPANMKVHTETVNGSTTITRINNDVRAETVNGKVNIFNCRGIIDVDGVNGSVLCNVDSLTAGIRISIVNGDVKIGGLKNVDADVSASTVHGRVKFKDLTFTDINSEKRTLSGILGKGGSTIRVESTNGSISLDASKILPKKDDSFEFKIDFNDNDGPTIDVENSDDDQSKDSGLKTGNDTQSQLKGNTPMAPKNADSTRK
;
A
#
# COMPACT_ATOMS: atom_id res chain seq x y z
N MET A 1 -18.64 -5.49 -27.99
CA MET A 1 -19.74 -4.75 -27.34
C MET A 1 -19.09 -3.63 -26.53
N ASN A 2 -19.18 -2.39 -27.00
CA ASN A 2 -18.29 -1.32 -26.51
C ASN A 2 -18.83 -0.71 -25.21
N ILE A 3 -18.48 -1.33 -24.08
CA ILE A 3 -18.53 -0.68 -22.78
C ILE A 3 -17.49 0.45 -22.83
N LYS A 4 -17.95 1.70 -22.84
CA LYS A 4 -17.06 2.85 -22.66
C LYS A 4 -16.48 2.75 -21.24
N ASN A 5 -15.16 2.88 -21.08
CA ASN A 5 -14.56 3.01 -19.75
C ASN A 5 -15.11 4.29 -19.10
N ILE A 6 -16.02 4.15 -18.12
CA ILE A 6 -16.61 5.28 -17.43
C ILE A 6 -15.59 5.78 -16.40
N ILE A 7 -14.69 6.66 -16.84
CA ILE A 7 -13.82 7.42 -15.95
C ILE A 7 -14.69 8.45 -15.24
N ILE A 8 -15.14 8.13 -14.03
CA ILE A 8 -15.75 9.13 -13.15
C ILE A 8 -14.61 9.86 -12.45
N ALA A 9 -14.30 11.06 -12.93
CA ALA A 9 -13.41 12.01 -12.28
C ALA A 9 -14.24 12.94 -11.38
N ALA A 10 -14.00 12.90 -10.08
CA ALA A 10 -14.63 13.78 -9.10
C ALA A 10 -13.56 14.69 -8.47
N VAL A 11 -13.59 15.98 -8.81
CA VAL A 11 -12.74 17.01 -8.19
C VAL A 11 -13.45 17.53 -6.94
N MET A 12 -12.81 17.39 -5.76
CA MET A 12 -13.32 17.96 -4.52
C MET A 12 -12.28 18.91 -3.90
N GLY A 13 -12.46 20.21 -4.15
CA GLY A 13 -11.62 21.27 -3.59
C GLY A 13 -11.85 21.47 -2.08
N SER A 14 -11.12 20.75 -1.25
CA SER A 14 -11.13 20.89 0.21
C SER A 14 -10.15 21.98 0.67
N MET A 15 -10.64 23.17 1.00
CA MET A 15 -9.83 24.31 1.41
C MET A 15 -9.45 24.26 2.91
N LEU A 16 -8.17 24.11 3.22
CA LEU A 16 -7.62 24.26 4.58
C LEU A 16 -6.71 25.49 4.63
N ILE A 17 -7.04 26.46 5.49
CA ILE A 17 -6.38 27.78 5.49
C ILE A 17 -5.43 27.93 6.70
N GLY A 18 -4.13 27.98 6.42
CA GLY A 18 -3.11 28.36 7.40
C GLY A 18 -3.02 29.88 7.57
N PHE A 19 -3.86 30.47 8.42
CA PHE A 19 -3.81 31.92 8.71
C PHE A 19 -2.54 32.31 9.50
N ASN A 20 -1.50 32.73 8.79
CA ASN A 20 -0.35 33.45 9.33
C ASN A 20 -0.25 34.87 8.73
N GLY A 21 0.25 35.81 9.53
CA GLY A 21 0.02 37.26 9.39
C GLY A 21 0.43 37.98 8.10
N CYS A 22 0.11 39.28 8.08
CA CYS A 22 0.31 40.18 6.93
C CYS A 22 1.79 40.54 6.71
N SER A 23 2.23 40.58 5.45
CA SER A 23 3.54 41.11 5.03
C SER A 23 3.49 41.53 3.55
N LEU A 24 4.19 42.61 3.20
CA LEU A 24 4.11 43.30 1.90
C LEU A 24 4.93 42.66 0.77
N LEU A 25 5.03 41.33 0.76
CA LEU A 25 5.54 40.55 -0.36
C LEU A 25 4.35 39.91 -1.11
N LYS A 26 4.47 39.67 -2.42
CA LYS A 26 3.47 38.91 -3.18
C LYS A 26 3.44 37.46 -2.70
N LYS A 27 2.64 37.22 -1.66
CA LYS A 27 2.55 35.97 -0.91
C LYS A 27 2.06 34.86 -1.85
N ARG A 28 2.91 33.87 -2.10
CA ARG A 28 2.44 32.58 -2.64
C ARG A 28 1.69 31.86 -1.52
N VAL A 29 0.72 31.07 -1.90
CA VAL A 29 -0.13 30.29 -1.00
C VAL A 29 -0.04 28.85 -1.47
N GLU A 30 0.21 27.92 -0.54
CA GLU A 30 0.09 26.50 -0.84
C GLU A 30 -1.39 26.20 -1.13
N LYS A 31 -1.68 25.77 -2.36
CA LYS A 31 -3.00 25.25 -2.72
C LYS A 31 -2.94 23.73 -2.79
N LYS A 32 -4.00 23.10 -2.30
CA LYS A 32 -4.28 21.66 -2.44
C LYS A 32 -5.55 21.44 -3.24
N GLU A 33 -5.52 20.47 -4.15
CA GLU A 33 -6.66 20.09 -5.00
C GLU A 33 -6.74 18.56 -5.06
N ASN A 34 -7.82 17.97 -4.55
CA ASN A 34 -8.01 16.52 -4.51
C ASN A 34 -8.86 16.06 -5.69
N VAL A 35 -8.30 15.20 -6.54
CA VAL A 35 -8.95 14.64 -7.73
C VAL A 35 -9.07 13.14 -7.57
N LYS A 36 -10.29 12.62 -7.62
CA LYS A 36 -10.58 11.19 -7.45
C LYS A 36 -11.01 10.56 -8.76
N TYR A 37 -10.41 9.44 -9.11
CA TYR A 37 -10.77 8.65 -10.29
C TYR A 37 -11.19 7.24 -9.87
N THR A 38 -12.33 6.80 -10.39
CA THR A 38 -12.77 5.42 -10.28
C THR A 38 -12.68 4.75 -11.65
N LEU A 39 -11.95 3.64 -11.75
CA LEU A 39 -11.70 2.90 -12.99
C LEU A 39 -12.17 1.45 -12.86
N ASN A 40 -12.59 0.84 -13.97
CA ASN A 40 -12.85 -0.59 -14.04
C ASN A 40 -11.56 -1.33 -14.43
N GLY A 41 -11.02 -2.16 -13.54
CA GLY A 41 -9.82 -2.96 -13.75
C GLY A 41 -10.07 -4.31 -14.44
N ASN A 42 -11.33 -4.68 -14.73
CA ASN A 42 -11.62 -5.94 -15.40
C ASN A 42 -10.98 -6.00 -16.80
N GLY A 43 -10.23 -7.07 -17.06
CA GLY A 43 -9.43 -7.23 -18.28
C GLY A 43 -8.09 -6.48 -18.28
N LYS A 44 -7.71 -5.81 -17.18
CA LYS A 44 -6.40 -5.19 -17.01
C LYS A 44 -5.44 -6.14 -16.27
N SER A 45 -4.16 -6.06 -16.60
CA SER A 45 -3.10 -6.94 -16.08
C SER A 45 -2.02 -6.20 -15.28
N SER A 46 -1.80 -4.93 -15.58
CA SER A 46 -0.77 -4.10 -14.95
C SER A 46 -1.24 -2.66 -14.72
N ILE A 47 -0.60 -2.00 -13.76
CA ILE A 47 -0.67 -0.56 -13.56
C ILE A 47 0.76 -0.03 -13.58
N HIS A 48 1.02 0.96 -14.42
CA HIS A 48 2.27 1.71 -14.47
C HIS A 48 1.98 3.18 -14.10
N ILE A 49 2.73 3.72 -13.13
CA ILE A 49 2.62 5.12 -12.70
C ILE A 49 3.98 5.84 -12.71
N GLU A 50 4.05 6.95 -13.43
CA GLU A 50 5.22 7.84 -13.54
C GLU A 50 4.95 9.15 -12.77
N ASN A 51 5.76 9.45 -11.74
CA ASN A 51 5.63 10.68 -10.96
C ASN A 51 6.95 11.45 -10.78
N ILE A 52 6.88 12.77 -10.90
CA ILE A 52 8.05 13.65 -10.80
C ILE A 52 8.33 14.02 -9.34
N ASN A 53 7.30 14.45 -8.61
CA ASN A 53 7.39 14.94 -7.24
C ASN A 53 6.22 14.41 -6.42
N GLY A 54 6.48 13.75 -5.29
CA GLY A 54 5.46 13.36 -4.31
C GLY A 54 5.43 11.86 -4.01
N LYS A 55 4.36 11.41 -3.36
CA LYS A 55 4.21 10.04 -2.86
C LYS A 55 3.41 9.18 -3.83
N ILE A 56 3.71 7.89 -3.84
CA ILE A 56 2.91 6.86 -4.52
C ILE A 56 2.63 5.77 -3.50
N ASN A 57 1.41 5.74 -2.96
CA ASN A 57 0.94 4.66 -2.09
C ASN A 57 0.03 3.72 -2.91
N ILE A 58 0.35 2.43 -2.93
CA ILE A 58 -0.40 1.40 -3.65
C ILE A 58 -0.77 0.28 -2.67
N SER A 59 -2.04 -0.10 -2.69
CA SER A 59 -2.58 -1.12 -1.79
C SER A 59 -3.60 -2.01 -2.50
N ASN A 60 -3.72 -3.26 -2.03
CA ASN A 60 -4.87 -4.08 -2.36
C ASN A 60 -6.17 -3.35 -1.97
N SER A 61 -7.12 -3.22 -2.90
CA SER A 61 -8.45 -2.65 -2.63
C SER A 61 -9.26 -3.46 -1.63
N GLY A 62 -9.03 -4.79 -1.57
CA GLY A 62 -9.92 -5.74 -0.91
C GLY A 62 -11.24 -5.97 -1.66
N ASP A 63 -11.42 -5.29 -2.79
CA ASP A 63 -12.66 -5.28 -3.58
C ASP A 63 -12.62 -6.36 -4.67
N THR A 64 -13.57 -7.30 -4.60
CA THR A 64 -13.69 -8.43 -5.52
C THR A 64 -14.38 -8.07 -6.84
N THR A 65 -14.93 -6.86 -6.98
CA THR A 65 -15.57 -6.39 -8.23
C THR A 65 -14.56 -6.04 -9.34
N GLY A 66 -13.26 -5.97 -9.01
CA GLY A 66 -12.20 -5.58 -9.93
C GLY A 66 -12.09 -4.07 -10.15
N MET A 67 -12.76 -3.26 -9.33
CA MET A 67 -12.67 -1.79 -9.39
C MET A 67 -11.35 -1.27 -8.82
N ILE A 68 -10.91 -0.13 -9.37
CA ILE A 68 -9.70 0.59 -8.99
C ILE A 68 -10.10 2.00 -8.56
N SER A 69 -9.55 2.45 -7.43
CA SER A 69 -9.72 3.82 -6.94
C SER A 69 -8.37 4.51 -6.87
N ILE A 70 -8.31 5.75 -7.36
CA ILE A 70 -7.13 6.61 -7.38
C ILE A 70 -7.53 7.94 -6.74
N ASP A 71 -6.90 8.26 -5.61
CA ASP A 71 -6.96 9.58 -4.97
C ASP A 71 -5.66 10.32 -5.31
N ALA A 72 -5.75 11.54 -5.83
CA ALA A 72 -4.60 12.36 -6.18
C ALA A 72 -4.71 13.75 -5.52
N GLU A 73 -3.90 13.98 -4.49
CA GLU A 73 -3.72 15.29 -3.87
C GLU A 73 -2.64 16.06 -4.65
N VAL A 74 -3.06 17.03 -5.46
CA VAL A 74 -2.16 17.96 -6.15
C VAL A 74 -1.87 19.13 -5.21
N ILE A 75 -0.60 19.40 -4.94
CA ILE A 75 -0.12 20.52 -4.12
C ILE A 75 0.71 21.46 -4.99
N ALA A 76 0.46 22.78 -4.94
CA ALA A 76 1.29 23.77 -5.62
C ALA A 76 1.31 25.15 -4.94
N ASP A 77 2.46 25.82 -4.99
CA ASP A 77 2.61 27.24 -4.66
C ASP A 77 1.90 28.15 -5.69
N VAL A 78 0.64 28.52 -5.50
CA VAL A 78 -0.08 29.47 -6.38
C VAL A 78 0.13 30.92 -5.94
N LYS A 79 -0.16 31.91 -6.79
CA LYS A 79 -0.24 33.31 -6.36
C LYS A 79 -1.58 33.55 -5.62
N HIS A 80 -1.62 34.53 -4.73
CA HIS A 80 -2.84 34.91 -4.01
C HIS A 80 -3.99 35.36 -4.93
N ASP A 81 -3.69 35.89 -6.12
CA ASP A 81 -4.66 36.28 -7.17
C ASP A 81 -5.06 35.12 -8.12
N GLU A 82 -4.45 33.94 -7.94
CA GLU A 82 -4.71 32.71 -8.71
C GLU A 82 -5.29 31.59 -7.82
N GLN A 83 -5.45 31.82 -6.51
CA GLN A 83 -5.86 30.82 -5.53
C GLN A 83 -7.19 30.10 -5.85
N ASP A 84 -8.13 30.79 -6.50
CA ASP A 84 -9.48 30.28 -6.76
C ASP A 84 -9.57 29.53 -8.10
N ARG A 85 -8.47 29.48 -8.88
CA ARG A 85 -8.37 28.74 -10.15
C ARG A 85 -7.82 27.34 -9.93
N ALA A 86 -8.15 26.39 -10.81
CA ALA A 86 -7.57 25.04 -10.76
C ALA A 86 -6.03 25.09 -10.96
N ILE A 87 -5.31 24.06 -10.53
CA ILE A 87 -3.85 23.97 -10.69
C ILE A 87 -3.49 23.60 -12.15
N GLU A 88 -3.73 24.53 -13.08
CA GLU A 88 -3.59 24.36 -14.55
C GLU A 88 -2.19 23.88 -15.01
N ASN A 89 -1.16 24.09 -14.20
CA ASN A 89 0.21 23.67 -14.50
C ASN A 89 0.52 22.20 -14.17
N VAL A 90 -0.42 21.47 -13.57
CA VAL A 90 -0.31 20.02 -13.32
C VAL A 90 -1.40 19.31 -14.11
N LYS A 91 -1.03 18.26 -14.86
CA LYS A 91 -1.99 17.40 -15.54
C LYS A 91 -1.70 15.95 -15.19
N ILE A 92 -2.73 15.23 -14.77
CA ILE A 92 -2.70 13.80 -14.55
C ILE A 92 -3.32 13.16 -15.79
N LYS A 93 -2.54 12.40 -16.54
CA LYS A 93 -3.05 11.58 -17.65
C LYS A 93 -3.29 10.17 -17.14
N ILE A 94 -4.37 9.55 -17.60
CA ILE A 94 -4.70 8.16 -17.31
C ILE A 94 -5.08 7.49 -18.64
N ASP A 95 -4.20 6.62 -19.15
CA ASP A 95 -4.48 5.77 -20.30
C ASP A 95 -5.07 4.43 -19.81
N THR A 96 -6.14 3.98 -20.46
CA THR A 96 -6.81 2.69 -20.21
C THR A 96 -7.10 1.94 -21.52
N THR A 97 -6.44 2.28 -22.61
CA THR A 97 -6.63 1.69 -23.94
C THR A 97 -6.03 0.28 -24.05
N THR A 98 -4.89 0.03 -23.43
CA THR A 98 -4.20 -1.27 -23.42
C THR A 98 -4.61 -2.13 -22.21
N ASN A 99 -4.02 -3.33 -22.04
CA ASN A 99 -4.21 -4.13 -20.83
C ASN A 99 -3.46 -3.55 -19.61
N GLU A 100 -2.53 -2.63 -19.83
CA GLU A 100 -1.93 -1.78 -18.82
C GLU A 100 -2.77 -0.51 -18.62
N ILE A 101 -2.92 -0.08 -17.37
CA ILE A 101 -3.35 1.29 -17.03
C ILE A 101 -2.08 2.11 -16.82
N LYS A 102 -1.88 3.16 -17.62
CA LYS A 102 -0.74 4.07 -17.44
C LYS A 102 -1.19 5.39 -16.82
N ILE A 103 -0.47 5.87 -15.80
CA ILE A 103 -0.73 7.14 -15.09
C ILE A 103 0.52 8.01 -15.21
N GLU A 104 0.40 9.23 -15.75
CA GLU A 104 1.54 10.14 -15.95
C GLU A 104 1.27 11.51 -15.30
N THR A 105 2.21 12.01 -14.48
CA THR A 105 2.20 13.40 -13.98
C THR A 105 2.96 14.36 -14.90
N GLU A 106 2.24 15.20 -15.67
CA GLU A 106 2.85 16.30 -16.44
C GLU A 106 2.86 17.62 -15.64
N ILE A 107 4.04 18.05 -15.19
CA ILE A 107 4.25 19.39 -14.62
C ILE A 107 4.66 20.36 -15.75
N ASN A 108 3.70 21.15 -16.24
CA ASN A 108 3.88 22.09 -17.33
C ASN A 108 4.60 23.36 -16.83
N ASN A 109 5.88 23.52 -17.17
CA ASN A 109 6.68 24.68 -16.78
C ASN A 109 6.36 25.91 -17.65
N THR A 110 5.50 26.79 -17.14
CA THR A 110 5.13 28.10 -17.72
C THR A 110 6.25 29.15 -17.64
N SER A 111 7.45 28.83 -18.12
CA SER A 111 8.50 29.82 -18.42
C SER A 111 9.50 29.32 -19.47
N SER A 112 9.36 29.84 -20.70
CA SER A 112 10.42 29.74 -21.72
C SER A 112 11.46 30.83 -21.46
N GLY A 113 12.55 30.50 -20.76
CA GLY A 113 13.60 31.46 -20.41
C GLY A 113 14.83 30.84 -19.79
N MET A 114 15.95 31.58 -19.80
CA MET A 114 17.28 31.08 -19.43
C MET A 114 17.46 30.77 -17.93
N PHE A 115 16.49 31.15 -17.09
CA PHE A 115 16.48 30.91 -15.65
C PHE A 115 15.41 29.87 -15.29
N ARG A 116 15.81 28.59 -15.24
CA ARG A 116 14.95 27.48 -14.80
C ARG A 116 14.56 27.66 -13.33
N LYS A 117 13.40 28.26 -13.09
CA LYS A 117 12.84 28.43 -11.75
C LYS A 117 12.00 27.19 -11.41
N SER A 118 12.37 26.47 -10.35
CA SER A 118 11.60 25.32 -9.88
C SER A 118 10.16 25.72 -9.58
N ASN A 119 9.20 25.03 -10.19
CA ASN A 119 7.81 25.05 -9.76
C ASN A 119 7.64 23.91 -8.75
N ASN A 120 7.34 24.28 -7.50
CA ASN A 120 7.10 23.35 -6.40
C ASN A 120 5.69 22.74 -6.52
N ALA A 121 5.46 21.99 -7.59
CA ALA A 121 4.27 21.18 -7.77
C ALA A 121 4.58 19.74 -7.34
N GLU A 122 3.72 19.19 -6.48
CA GLU A 122 3.77 17.83 -5.93
C GLU A 122 2.43 17.14 -6.22
N VAL A 123 2.44 15.84 -6.49
CA VAL A 123 1.22 15.02 -6.57
C VAL A 123 1.41 13.80 -5.70
N ASN A 124 0.57 13.70 -4.67
CA ASN A 124 0.50 12.53 -3.80
C ASN A 124 -0.62 11.62 -4.27
N TYR A 125 -0.27 10.40 -4.68
CA TYR A 125 -1.20 9.39 -5.15
C TYR A 125 -1.44 8.31 -4.09
N THR A 126 -2.72 7.99 -3.85
CA THR A 126 -3.14 6.78 -3.12
C THR A 126 -4.01 5.92 -4.02
N LEU A 127 -3.53 4.72 -4.36
CA LEU A 127 -4.19 3.75 -5.22
C LEU A 127 -4.69 2.55 -4.40
N LYS A 128 -5.92 2.12 -4.71
CA LYS A 128 -6.51 0.86 -4.26
C LYS A 128 -6.84 0.01 -5.47
N ILE A 129 -6.19 -1.15 -5.59
CA ILE A 129 -6.13 -1.94 -6.82
C ILE A 129 -6.38 -3.44 -6.52
N PRO A 130 -6.92 -4.24 -7.46
CA PRO A 130 -6.98 -5.68 -7.30
C PRO A 130 -5.59 -6.29 -7.12
N ALA A 131 -5.38 -7.09 -6.06
CA ALA A 131 -4.06 -7.61 -5.70
C ALA A 131 -3.39 -8.49 -6.77
N ASN A 132 -4.12 -9.00 -7.76
CA ASN A 132 -3.58 -9.83 -8.84
C ASN A 132 -2.97 -9.04 -10.00
N MET A 133 -2.97 -7.69 -9.96
CA MET A 133 -2.34 -6.86 -10.98
C MET A 133 -0.83 -6.71 -10.74
N LYS A 134 -0.04 -6.68 -11.82
CA LYS A 134 1.37 -6.26 -11.74
C LYS A 134 1.45 -4.75 -11.49
N VAL A 135 2.49 -4.32 -10.78
CA VAL A 135 2.70 -2.91 -10.44
C VAL A 135 4.07 -2.46 -10.94
N HIS A 136 4.11 -1.36 -11.69
CA HIS A 136 5.33 -0.63 -12.03
C HIS A 136 5.21 0.83 -11.56
N THR A 137 6.25 1.35 -10.90
CA THR A 137 6.29 2.74 -10.46
C THR A 137 7.63 3.38 -10.82
N GLU A 138 7.61 4.54 -11.46
CA GLU A 138 8.80 5.38 -11.68
C GLU A 138 8.66 6.69 -10.90
N THR A 139 9.58 6.99 -9.97
CA THR A 139 9.51 8.17 -9.09
C THR A 139 10.81 8.96 -9.07
N VAL A 140 10.79 10.20 -9.57
CA VAL A 140 12.00 11.06 -9.59
C VAL A 140 12.35 11.59 -8.20
N ASN A 141 11.43 12.29 -7.52
CA ASN A 141 11.64 12.82 -6.16
C ASN A 141 10.44 12.44 -5.26
N GLY A 142 10.61 11.52 -4.30
CA GLY A 142 9.44 11.08 -3.55
C GLY A 142 9.59 9.87 -2.64
N SER A 143 8.47 9.20 -2.37
CA SER A 143 8.45 7.90 -1.72
C SER A 143 7.36 7.01 -2.27
N THR A 144 7.75 5.81 -2.73
CA THR A 144 6.82 4.77 -3.17
C THR A 144 6.59 3.78 -2.04
N THR A 145 5.34 3.46 -1.75
CA THR A 145 4.91 2.44 -0.78
C THR A 145 3.95 1.46 -1.47
N ILE A 146 4.29 0.17 -1.50
CA ILE A 146 3.49 -0.86 -2.19
C ILE A 146 3.14 -1.96 -1.18
N THR A 147 1.85 -2.31 -1.07
CA THR A 147 1.34 -3.18 0.00
C THR A 147 0.36 -4.25 -0.49
N ARG A 148 0.51 -5.48 0.04
CA ARG A 148 -0.44 -6.60 -0.12
C ARG A 148 -0.73 -7.00 -1.59
N ILE A 149 0.22 -6.80 -2.51
CA ILE A 149 0.10 -7.18 -3.93
C ILE A 149 0.54 -8.64 -4.12
N ASN A 150 -0.25 -9.42 -4.86
CA ASN A 150 -0.08 -10.86 -5.10
C ASN A 150 0.45 -11.17 -6.53
N ASN A 151 1.24 -10.25 -7.10
CA ASN A 151 1.84 -10.36 -8.43
C ASN A 151 3.08 -9.44 -8.51
N ASP A 152 3.87 -9.55 -9.57
CA ASP A 152 5.17 -8.88 -9.69
C ASP A 152 5.11 -7.35 -9.47
N VAL A 153 6.10 -6.84 -8.75
CA VAL A 153 6.26 -5.43 -8.39
C VAL A 153 7.62 -4.93 -8.87
N ARG A 154 7.64 -3.96 -9.79
CA ARG A 154 8.84 -3.22 -10.21
C ARG A 154 8.77 -1.78 -9.69
N ALA A 155 9.84 -1.27 -9.10
CA ALA A 155 9.89 0.11 -8.60
C ALA A 155 11.23 0.78 -8.92
N GLU A 156 11.19 1.91 -9.62
CA GLU A 156 12.36 2.68 -10.03
C GLU A 156 12.37 4.05 -9.34
N THR A 157 13.51 4.47 -8.78
CA THR A 157 13.59 5.81 -8.16
C THR A 157 14.94 6.52 -8.31
N VAL A 158 14.88 7.84 -8.54
CA VAL A 158 16.08 8.68 -8.63
C VAL A 158 16.46 9.24 -7.26
N ASN A 159 15.52 9.86 -6.54
CA ASN A 159 15.72 10.47 -5.23
C ASN A 159 14.54 10.11 -4.31
N GLY A 160 14.56 8.94 -3.66
CA GLY A 160 13.39 8.52 -2.89
C GLY A 160 13.52 7.30 -1.98
N LYS A 161 12.46 7.06 -1.20
CA LYS A 161 12.28 5.82 -0.44
C LYS A 161 11.44 4.83 -1.26
N VAL A 162 11.79 3.56 -1.23
CA VAL A 162 10.91 2.48 -1.72
C VAL A 162 10.59 1.55 -0.56
N ASN A 163 9.32 1.47 -0.19
CA ASN A 163 8.82 0.59 0.86
C ASN A 163 7.90 -0.48 0.25
N ILE A 164 8.16 -1.76 0.46
CA ILE A 164 7.36 -2.87 -0.10
C ILE A 164 7.00 -3.83 1.03
N PHE A 165 5.70 -4.10 1.24
CA PHE A 165 5.22 -4.89 2.38
C PHE A 165 4.23 -5.98 1.97
N ASN A 166 4.49 -7.21 2.42
CA ASN A 166 3.59 -8.36 2.26
C ASN A 166 3.21 -8.60 0.78
N CYS A 167 4.15 -8.41 -0.14
CA CYS A 167 3.96 -8.62 -1.57
C CYS A 167 4.54 -9.98 -2.03
N ARG A 168 3.88 -10.60 -3.01
CA ARG A 168 4.20 -11.93 -3.56
C ARG A 168 4.54 -11.82 -5.05
N GLY A 169 5.13 -12.87 -5.63
CA GLY A 169 5.73 -12.79 -6.97
C GLY A 169 7.15 -12.22 -6.92
N ILE A 170 7.64 -11.67 -8.04
CA ILE A 170 8.97 -11.08 -8.15
C ILE A 170 8.94 -9.62 -7.70
N ILE A 171 9.88 -9.24 -6.84
CA ILE A 171 10.12 -7.85 -6.42
C ILE A 171 11.41 -7.37 -7.10
N ASP A 172 11.34 -6.29 -7.87
CA ASP A 172 12.44 -5.74 -8.68
C ASP A 172 12.58 -4.24 -8.40
N VAL A 173 13.68 -3.79 -7.81
CA VAL A 173 13.86 -2.39 -7.37
C VAL A 173 15.18 -1.81 -7.86
N ASP A 174 15.11 -0.78 -8.70
CA ASP A 174 16.27 -0.05 -9.22
C ASP A 174 16.29 1.38 -8.63
N GLY A 175 17.43 1.82 -8.08
CA GLY A 175 17.53 3.08 -7.34
C GLY A 175 18.83 3.85 -7.52
N VAL A 176 18.76 5.18 -7.59
CA VAL A 176 19.97 6.04 -7.61
C VAL A 176 20.32 6.55 -6.22
N ASN A 177 19.48 7.39 -5.60
CA ASN A 177 19.69 7.94 -4.26
C ASN A 177 18.47 7.65 -3.38
N GLY A 178 18.64 6.95 -2.26
CA GLY A 178 17.46 6.54 -1.49
C GLY A 178 17.67 5.59 -0.32
N SER A 179 16.61 4.85 -0.02
CA SER A 179 16.64 3.69 0.88
C SER A 179 15.51 2.73 0.51
N VAL A 180 15.81 1.43 0.48
CA VAL A 180 14.82 0.38 0.19
C VAL A 180 14.50 -0.39 1.46
N LEU A 181 13.22 -0.48 1.81
CA LEU A 181 12.70 -1.28 2.92
C LEU A 181 11.69 -2.29 2.38
N CYS A 182 12.03 -3.57 2.43
CA CYS A 182 11.16 -4.65 2.01
C CYS A 182 10.84 -5.56 3.21
N ASN A 183 9.55 -5.87 3.45
CA ASN A 183 9.16 -7.02 4.26
C ASN A 183 8.47 -8.05 3.36
N VAL A 184 9.08 -9.22 3.29
CA VAL A 184 8.59 -10.35 2.50
C VAL A 184 7.88 -11.38 3.36
N ASP A 185 7.27 -12.34 2.69
CA ASP A 185 6.68 -13.55 3.24
C ASP A 185 7.25 -14.75 2.47
N SER A 186 7.06 -15.95 3.00
CA SER A 186 7.35 -17.26 2.42
C SER A 186 6.88 -17.49 0.96
N LEU A 187 6.02 -16.62 0.43
CA LEU A 187 5.41 -16.68 -0.90
C LEU A 187 5.98 -15.66 -1.90
N THR A 188 7.08 -14.98 -1.58
CA THR A 188 7.83 -14.14 -2.54
C THR A 188 8.65 -15.04 -3.48
N ALA A 189 8.51 -14.87 -4.80
CA ALA A 189 9.13 -15.73 -5.82
C ALA A 189 10.58 -15.33 -6.15
N GLY A 190 10.96 -14.09 -5.84
CA GLY A 190 12.32 -13.60 -5.96
C GLY A 190 12.41 -12.11 -5.59
N ILE A 191 13.61 -11.67 -5.24
CA ILE A 191 13.92 -10.28 -4.92
C ILE A 191 15.17 -9.88 -5.72
N ARG A 192 15.09 -8.80 -6.49
CA ARG A 192 16.25 -8.07 -7.00
C ARG A 192 16.16 -6.62 -6.49
N ILE A 193 17.24 -6.14 -5.88
CA ILE A 193 17.38 -4.74 -5.49
C ILE A 193 18.76 -4.25 -5.93
N SER A 194 18.81 -3.14 -6.65
CA SER A 194 20.04 -2.44 -7.05
C SER A 194 19.94 -0.97 -6.63
N ILE A 195 20.88 -0.48 -5.82
CA ILE A 195 20.88 0.94 -5.42
C ILE A 195 22.28 1.58 -5.42
N VAL A 196 22.44 2.71 -6.11
CA VAL A 196 23.76 3.37 -6.19
C VAL A 196 24.13 3.96 -4.83
N ASN A 197 23.28 4.79 -4.23
CA ASN A 197 23.52 5.46 -2.95
C ASN A 197 22.32 5.26 -2.02
N GLY A 198 22.40 4.25 -1.13
CA GLY A 198 21.32 3.98 -0.18
C GLY A 198 21.46 2.69 0.61
N ASP A 199 20.92 2.69 1.83
CA ASP A 199 20.78 1.48 2.64
C ASP A 199 19.63 0.61 2.11
N VAL A 200 19.84 -0.71 2.08
CA VAL A 200 18.81 -1.72 1.77
C VAL A 200 18.51 -2.55 3.02
N LYS A 201 17.22 -2.75 3.30
CA LYS A 201 16.74 -3.56 4.42
C LYS A 201 15.67 -4.54 3.93
N ILE A 202 15.90 -5.83 4.17
CA ILE A 202 14.92 -6.88 3.91
C ILE A 202 14.59 -7.58 5.24
N GLY A 203 13.32 -7.58 5.62
CA GLY A 203 12.78 -8.24 6.80
C GLY A 203 11.78 -9.33 6.46
N GLY A 204 11.40 -10.12 7.47
CA GLY A 204 10.43 -11.23 7.35
C GLY A 204 11.03 -12.54 6.83
N LEU A 205 12.35 -12.63 6.70
CA LEU A 205 13.05 -13.74 6.03
C LEU A 205 13.06 -15.07 6.82
N LYS A 206 12.46 -15.13 8.03
CA LYS A 206 12.46 -16.31 8.92
C LYS A 206 12.01 -17.62 8.26
N ASN A 207 11.01 -17.53 7.36
CA ASN A 207 10.35 -18.68 6.74
C ASN A 207 10.55 -18.69 5.20
N VAL A 208 11.63 -18.10 4.69
CA VAL A 208 11.89 -17.97 3.26
C VAL A 208 12.99 -18.94 2.82
N ASP A 209 12.70 -19.84 1.88
CA ASP A 209 13.69 -20.69 1.21
C ASP A 209 14.25 -19.94 -0.02
N ALA A 210 15.53 -19.56 0.01
CA ALA A 210 16.11 -18.68 -1.02
C ALA A 210 17.63 -18.81 -1.21
N ASP A 211 18.09 -18.67 -2.44
CA ASP A 211 19.50 -18.51 -2.78
C ASP A 211 19.86 -17.01 -2.71
N VAL A 212 20.67 -16.65 -1.71
CA VAL A 212 20.96 -15.25 -1.36
C VAL A 212 22.30 -14.82 -1.92
N SER A 213 22.35 -13.62 -2.51
CA SER A 213 23.56 -12.94 -2.97
C SER A 213 23.45 -11.44 -2.72
N ALA A 214 24.19 -10.93 -1.73
CA ALA A 214 24.18 -9.52 -1.34
C ALA A 214 25.60 -8.94 -1.35
N SER A 215 25.80 -7.77 -1.97
CA SER A 215 27.13 -7.14 -2.08
C SER A 215 27.08 -5.61 -2.05
N THR A 216 28.04 -4.99 -1.34
CA THR A 216 28.23 -3.53 -1.32
C THR A 216 29.69 -3.12 -1.50
N VAL A 217 29.95 -2.13 -2.37
CA VAL A 217 31.31 -1.60 -2.60
C VAL A 217 31.77 -0.75 -1.39
N HIS A 218 30.91 0.15 -0.91
CA HIS A 218 31.16 1.04 0.21
C HIS A 218 30.05 0.94 1.26
N GLY A 219 30.20 0.00 2.18
CA GLY A 219 29.29 -0.17 3.30
C GLY A 219 29.62 -1.40 4.14
N ARG A 220 28.57 -2.07 4.62
CA ARG A 220 28.65 -3.42 5.19
C ARG A 220 27.43 -4.24 4.78
N VAL A 221 27.61 -5.53 4.56
CA VAL A 221 26.48 -6.48 4.59
C VAL A 221 26.33 -7.01 6.01
N LYS A 222 25.08 -7.22 6.45
CA LYS A 222 24.73 -7.83 7.73
C LYS A 222 23.51 -8.73 7.54
N PHE A 223 23.47 -9.80 8.33
CA PHE A 223 22.25 -10.58 8.55
C PHE A 223 22.01 -10.75 10.06
N LYS A 224 20.76 -11.00 10.45
CA LYS A 224 20.36 -11.24 11.84
C LYS A 224 19.30 -12.34 11.92
N ASP A 225 19.51 -13.28 12.84
CA ASP A 225 18.62 -14.40 13.18
C ASP A 225 18.25 -15.33 11.98
N LEU A 226 19.10 -15.36 10.94
CA LEU A 226 18.95 -16.19 9.75
C LEU A 226 19.95 -17.36 9.73
N THR A 227 19.51 -18.51 9.23
CA THR A 227 20.30 -19.74 9.13
C THR A 227 20.58 -20.08 7.67
N PHE A 228 21.86 -20.17 7.31
CA PHE A 228 22.33 -20.42 5.95
C PHE A 228 23.12 -21.73 5.85
N THR A 229 22.94 -22.43 4.73
CA THR A 229 23.84 -23.50 4.24
C THR A 229 24.82 -22.87 3.23
N ASP A 230 26.04 -23.43 3.12
CA ASP A 230 27.09 -22.98 2.19
C ASP A 230 27.39 -21.47 2.23
N ILE A 231 27.37 -20.90 3.44
CA ILE A 231 27.57 -19.46 3.67
C ILE A 231 29.02 -19.03 3.44
N ASN A 232 29.20 -18.10 2.51
CA ASN A 232 30.35 -17.19 2.48
C ASN A 232 29.88 -15.79 2.91
N SER A 233 30.43 -15.27 4.01
CA SER A 233 30.08 -13.96 4.55
C SER A 233 31.32 -13.17 4.92
N GLU A 234 31.56 -12.07 4.20
CA GLU A 234 32.60 -11.10 4.54
C GLU A 234 31.97 -9.80 5.05
N LYS A 235 32.81 -8.77 5.24
CA LYS A 235 32.37 -7.42 5.61
C LYS A 235 31.46 -6.76 4.57
N ARG A 236 31.60 -7.13 3.28
CA ARG A 236 31.00 -6.46 2.11
C ARG A 236 30.15 -7.36 1.22
N THR A 237 30.17 -8.66 1.46
CA THR A 237 29.56 -9.69 0.62
C THR A 237 28.92 -10.75 1.51
N LEU A 238 27.79 -11.28 1.06
CA LEU A 238 27.12 -12.44 1.63
C LEU A 238 26.59 -13.26 0.47
N SER A 239 26.91 -14.54 0.45
CA SER A 239 26.27 -15.53 -0.43
C SER A 239 26.04 -16.82 0.33
N GLY A 240 24.90 -17.46 0.10
CA GLY A 240 24.56 -18.73 0.75
C GLY A 240 23.10 -19.10 0.55
N ILE A 241 22.77 -20.33 0.91
CA ILE A 241 21.44 -20.91 0.75
C ILE A 241 20.65 -20.69 2.05
N LEU A 242 19.67 -19.80 2.03
CA LEU A 242 18.72 -19.59 3.13
C LEU A 242 17.66 -20.70 3.10
N GLY A 243 17.46 -21.38 4.23
CA GLY A 243 16.53 -22.51 4.31
C GLY A 243 16.92 -23.62 3.33
N LYS A 244 16.02 -23.92 2.38
CA LYS A 244 16.22 -24.94 1.32
C LYS A 244 16.70 -24.37 -0.03
N GLY A 245 16.83 -23.05 -0.19
CA GLY A 245 17.21 -22.41 -1.45
C GLY A 245 16.07 -22.28 -2.48
N GLY A 246 16.42 -21.94 -3.72
CA GLY A 246 15.53 -21.99 -4.89
C GLY A 246 15.00 -20.63 -5.37
N SER A 247 14.35 -19.83 -4.50
CA SER A 247 13.97 -18.45 -4.88
C SER A 247 15.20 -17.53 -4.81
N THR A 248 15.41 -16.62 -5.77
CA THR A 248 16.64 -15.80 -5.76
C THR A 248 16.46 -14.49 -5.01
N ILE A 249 17.36 -14.18 -4.06
CA ILE A 249 17.44 -12.87 -3.40
C ILE A 249 18.77 -12.22 -3.76
N ARG A 250 18.76 -11.27 -4.70
CA ARG A 250 19.93 -10.51 -5.14
C ARG A 250 19.85 -9.06 -4.67
N VAL A 251 20.88 -8.58 -3.97
CA VAL A 251 20.95 -7.20 -3.47
C VAL A 251 22.31 -6.58 -3.78
N GLU A 252 22.32 -5.52 -4.58
CA GLU A 252 23.53 -4.78 -4.94
C GLU A 252 23.45 -3.33 -4.45
N SER A 253 24.58 -2.84 -3.91
CA SER A 253 24.72 -1.44 -3.50
C SER A 253 26.11 -0.90 -3.86
N THR A 254 26.22 0.36 -4.30
CA THR A 254 27.54 0.99 -4.45
C THR A 254 27.96 1.68 -3.14
N ASN A 255 27.11 2.54 -2.58
CA ASN A 255 27.35 3.26 -1.33
C ASN A 255 26.16 3.05 -0.38
N GLY A 256 26.28 2.12 0.57
CA GLY A 256 25.18 1.77 1.47
C GLY A 256 25.38 0.45 2.21
N SER A 257 24.65 0.29 3.32
CA SER A 257 24.62 -0.95 4.08
C SER A 257 23.46 -1.83 3.63
N ILE A 258 23.70 -3.14 3.52
CA ILE A 258 22.65 -4.13 3.27
C ILE A 258 22.38 -4.87 4.58
N SER A 259 21.11 -4.95 4.98
CA SER A 259 20.69 -5.64 6.21
C SER A 259 19.57 -6.62 5.92
N LEU A 260 19.79 -7.89 6.23
CA LEU A 260 18.79 -8.96 6.16
C LEU A 260 18.36 -9.35 7.58
N ASP A 261 17.07 -9.44 7.86
CA ASP A 261 16.55 -9.82 9.18
C ASP A 261 15.43 -10.87 9.06
N ALA A 262 15.45 -11.86 9.94
CA ALA A 262 14.38 -12.86 10.03
C ALA A 262 13.04 -12.23 10.48
N SER A 263 13.09 -11.23 11.36
CA SER A 263 11.92 -10.49 11.83
C SER A 263 11.42 -9.49 10.78
N LYS A 264 10.11 -9.20 10.80
CA LYS A 264 9.51 -8.13 9.98
C LYS A 264 9.95 -6.78 10.53
N ILE A 265 10.54 -5.93 9.67
CA ILE A 265 11.10 -4.64 10.05
C ILE A 265 9.97 -3.60 10.02
N LEU A 266 9.56 -3.11 11.19
CA LEU A 266 8.48 -2.11 11.26
C LEU A 266 8.89 -0.80 10.56
N PRO A 267 8.00 -0.19 9.75
CA PRO A 267 8.21 1.13 9.18
C PRO A 267 8.30 2.21 10.28
N LYS A 268 8.93 3.35 9.97
CA LYS A 268 8.99 4.48 10.90
C LYS A 268 7.61 5.11 11.07
N LYS A 269 7.38 5.74 12.24
CA LYS A 269 6.10 6.38 12.59
C LYS A 269 5.67 7.48 11.60
N ASP A 270 6.61 8.21 11.01
CA ASP A 270 6.29 9.26 10.03
C ASP A 270 5.86 8.67 8.67
N ASP A 271 6.28 7.43 8.39
CA ASP A 271 5.84 6.65 7.23
C ASP A 271 4.52 5.89 7.53
N SER A 272 3.98 5.93 8.76
CA SER A 272 2.90 5.04 9.22
C SER A 272 1.46 5.52 9.00
N PHE A 273 1.25 6.53 8.16
CA PHE A 273 -0.07 7.17 7.99
C PHE A 273 -1.17 6.26 7.38
N GLU A 274 -0.82 5.17 6.70
CA GLU A 274 -1.78 4.16 6.21
C GLU A 274 -1.52 2.73 6.75
N PHE A 275 -0.54 2.52 7.63
CA PHE A 275 -0.18 1.19 8.10
C PHE A 275 -1.05 0.67 9.26
N LYS A 276 -2.35 0.47 8.96
CA LYS A 276 -3.07 -0.72 9.46
C LYS A 276 -2.55 -1.95 8.70
N ILE A 277 -1.30 -2.31 9.00
CA ILE A 277 -0.78 -3.64 8.73
C ILE A 277 -0.84 -4.38 10.06
N ASP A 278 -1.94 -5.09 10.24
CA ASP A 278 -2.09 -6.06 11.32
C ASP A 278 -1.11 -7.20 11.05
N PHE A 279 0.10 -7.06 11.60
CA PHE A 279 1.09 -8.12 11.70
C PHE A 279 0.65 -9.11 12.79
N ASN A 280 -0.51 -9.73 12.57
CA ASN A 280 -1.05 -10.75 13.44
C ASN A 280 -0.26 -12.05 13.18
N ASP A 281 0.77 -12.29 13.98
CA ASP A 281 1.81 -13.31 13.73
C ASP A 281 1.35 -14.77 14.02
N ASN A 282 0.04 -15.07 13.97
CA ASN A 282 -0.52 -16.39 14.29
C ASN A 282 -1.58 -16.96 13.33
N ASP A 283 -2.34 -16.15 12.59
CA ASP A 283 -3.60 -16.63 12.03
C ASP A 283 -3.52 -17.20 10.60
N GLY A 284 -4.07 -18.41 10.46
CA GLY A 284 -4.51 -18.97 9.18
C GLY A 284 -5.84 -18.36 8.71
N PRO A 285 -6.49 -18.91 7.68
CA PRO A 285 -7.66 -18.29 7.08
C PRO A 285 -8.92 -18.41 7.96
N THR A 286 -9.24 -17.37 8.72
CA THR A 286 -10.59 -17.08 9.22
C THR A 286 -11.31 -16.12 8.27
N ILE A 287 -12.66 -16.18 8.28
CA ILE A 287 -13.52 -15.27 7.51
C ILE A 287 -14.56 -14.71 8.48
N ASP A 288 -14.28 -13.53 9.01
CA ASP A 288 -15.20 -12.85 9.93
C ASP A 288 -16.18 -11.98 9.14
N VAL A 289 -17.46 -12.37 9.18
CA VAL A 289 -18.59 -11.63 8.61
C VAL A 289 -19.28 -10.89 9.74
N GLU A 290 -18.79 -9.70 10.08
CA GLU A 290 -19.51 -8.78 10.96
C GLU A 290 -20.70 -8.18 10.21
N ASN A 291 -21.91 -8.62 10.55
CA ASN A 291 -23.13 -7.95 10.11
C ASN A 291 -23.27 -6.61 10.83
N SER A 292 -23.55 -5.55 10.09
CA SER A 292 -23.94 -4.26 10.65
C SER A 292 -25.40 -4.29 11.09
N ASP A 293 -25.65 -4.13 12.39
CA ASP A 293 -26.92 -3.65 12.95
C ASP A 293 -26.61 -2.50 13.92
N ASP A 294 -27.49 -1.50 13.96
CA ASP A 294 -27.12 -0.13 14.32
C ASP A 294 -27.78 0.40 15.62
N ASP A 295 -27.04 1.29 16.29
CA ASP A 295 -27.50 2.44 17.07
C ASP A 295 -28.05 2.38 18.54
N GLN A 296 -27.69 3.45 19.27
CA GLN A 296 -28.29 4.13 20.44
C GLN A 296 -28.88 3.41 21.69
N SER A 297 -27.98 3.10 22.63
CA SER A 297 -27.85 3.75 23.97
C SER A 297 -29.05 4.03 24.93
N LYS A 298 -28.85 3.63 26.20
CA LYS A 298 -29.28 4.26 27.48
C LYS A 298 -30.79 4.40 27.82
N ASP A 299 -31.20 3.70 28.89
CA ASP A 299 -31.53 4.35 30.17
C ASP A 299 -31.27 3.38 31.36
N SER A 300 -31.60 3.81 32.58
CA SER A 300 -31.26 3.26 33.88
C SER A 300 -32.44 2.53 34.56
N GLY A 301 -32.15 1.62 35.49
CA GLY A 301 -33.20 0.81 36.14
C GLY A 301 -32.71 -0.10 37.26
N LEU A 302 -32.33 0.47 38.41
CA LEU A 302 -31.89 -0.29 39.59
C LEU A 302 -33.07 -0.67 40.50
N LYS A 303 -33.35 -1.97 40.73
CA LYS A 303 -33.88 -2.50 42.02
C LYS A 303 -34.03 -4.03 42.13
N THR A 304 -33.32 -4.61 43.12
CA THR A 304 -33.78 -5.57 44.17
C THR A 304 -34.84 -6.65 43.88
N GLY A 305 -34.59 -7.89 44.37
CA GLY A 305 -35.66 -8.66 45.06
C GLY A 305 -35.65 -10.19 44.97
N ASN A 306 -34.97 -10.84 45.92
CA ASN A 306 -35.32 -12.11 46.62
C ASN A 306 -36.02 -13.31 45.92
N ASP A 307 -35.31 -14.44 45.98
CA ASP A 307 -35.68 -15.71 46.64
C ASP A 307 -36.65 -16.77 46.07
N THR A 308 -36.28 -18.00 46.45
CA THR A 308 -37.07 -19.21 46.74
C THR A 308 -37.47 -20.21 45.63
N GLN A 309 -37.10 -21.45 45.96
CA GLN A 309 -37.35 -22.73 45.30
C GLN A 309 -38.84 -23.15 45.31
N SER A 310 -39.26 -23.96 44.32
CA SER A 310 -40.00 -25.24 44.47
C SER A 310 -40.47 -25.71 43.07
N GLN A 311 -40.05 -26.85 42.51
CA GLN A 311 -40.56 -28.21 42.82
C GLN A 311 -42.10 -28.28 42.94
N LEU A 312 -42.82 -28.75 41.91
CA LEU A 312 -43.53 -30.05 41.98
C LEU A 312 -44.31 -30.45 40.71
N LYS A 313 -44.57 -31.76 40.66
CA LYS A 313 -45.16 -32.57 39.59
C LYS A 313 -46.54 -32.10 39.11
N GLY A 314 -46.76 -32.28 37.80
CA GLY A 314 -48.02 -31.98 37.12
C GLY A 314 -49.13 -33.02 37.24
N ASN A 315 -50.09 -32.95 36.32
CA ASN A 315 -51.15 -33.92 36.16
C ASN A 315 -51.75 -33.86 34.74
N THR A 316 -52.07 -35.01 34.15
CA THR A 316 -53.00 -35.15 33.00
C THR A 316 -54.34 -35.67 33.56
N PRO A 317 -55.49 -35.46 32.88
CA PRO A 317 -56.01 -36.61 32.12
C PRO A 317 -56.90 -36.30 30.89
N MET A 318 -56.88 -37.27 29.96
CA MET A 318 -57.97 -37.70 29.07
C MET A 318 -58.52 -36.81 27.93
N ALA A 319 -59.00 -37.51 26.90
CA ALA A 319 -59.61 -37.03 25.66
C ALA A 319 -60.99 -37.71 25.48
N PRO A 320 -61.66 -37.52 24.31
CA PRO A 320 -62.42 -38.65 23.76
C PRO A 320 -62.28 -38.88 22.23
N LYS A 321 -61.95 -40.14 21.91
CA LYS A 321 -62.49 -41.02 20.83
C LYS A 321 -62.94 -40.45 19.47
N ASN A 322 -62.33 -40.96 18.38
CA ASN A 322 -62.85 -42.00 17.45
C ASN A 322 -61.76 -42.29 16.37
N ALA A 323 -61.41 -43.54 16.01
CA ALA A 323 -62.13 -44.54 15.20
C ALA A 323 -62.38 -44.05 13.75
N ASP A 324 -62.02 -44.76 12.66
CA ASP A 324 -61.34 -46.07 12.47
C ASP A 324 -60.70 -46.11 11.04
N SER A 325 -60.08 -47.16 10.43
CA SER A 325 -60.11 -48.62 10.64
C SER A 325 -58.92 -49.39 10.01
N THR A 326 -58.78 -50.65 10.47
CA THR A 326 -58.16 -51.87 9.88
C THR A 326 -57.22 -51.85 8.66
N ARG A 327 -56.11 -52.60 8.76
CA ARG A 327 -55.81 -53.68 7.79
C ARG A 327 -55.01 -54.85 8.41
N LYS A 328 -55.68 -56.02 8.51
CA LYS A 328 -55.17 -57.37 8.84
C LYS A 328 -54.12 -57.48 9.95
#